data_AF-D5PCM2-F1
#
_entry.id   AF-D5PCM2-F1
#
_cell.length_a   1.000
_cell.length_b   1.000
_cell.length_c   1.000
_cell.angle_alpha   90.00
_cell.angle_beta   90.00
_cell.angle_gamma   90.00
#
_symmetry.space_group_name_H-M   'P 1'
#
loop_
_entity.id
_entity.type
_entity.pdbx_description
1 polymer ?
#
loop_
_entity_poly.entity_id
_entity_poly.type
_entity_poly.pdbx_seq_one_letter_code
_entity_poly.pdbx_strand_id
1 'polypeptide(L)'
;MLPVLTYTAPHAVADALRWRASTLDLAKERAAELGLEGASFPWRTIRGQECSAYWPAGTAAWHINADIAMAFERYRIVTGDEELEKQCGLGVLVETARLWLSLGHHDRHGVWHLDGVTGPDEYTAIVRDNVFTNLMAAHNLRTAADACNRHPEAAEAMGVTTEETASWRDAADAANIPYDAGLGVHQQCDGFTTLAEWDFEKNTTYPLLLHEAYVRLYPAQVIKQADLVLAMQWQSHAFTPEQKARNVDYYERRMVRDSSLSACTQAVMCAEVGHLELAHDYAYEAGLIDLRDLHHNTRDGLHMASLAGAWTALVGGFGGLRDDEGILSLDPALPDGISRLRFRLRWRDFRLTVDVNHSDVTYTVRDGPGGQLTIRHAGDEVTLSTDAPKTIAVRGRKPLLSTPQQPPGREPLHRRALARKK
;
A
#
# COMPACT_ATOMS: atom_id res chain seq x y z
N MET A 1 0.82 -7.85 5.67
CA MET A 1 0.76 -8.39 7.05
C MET A 1 0.48 -7.32 8.08
N LEU A 2 1.42 -6.41 8.34
CA LEU A 2 1.31 -5.43 9.44
C LEU A 2 0.03 -4.59 9.41
N PRO A 3 -0.48 -4.07 8.26
CA PRO A 3 -1.72 -3.28 8.27
C PRO A 3 -2.89 -4.00 8.95
N VAL A 4 -3.12 -5.27 8.63
CA VAL A 4 -4.17 -6.10 9.25
C VAL A 4 -3.94 -6.23 10.76
N LEU A 5 -2.71 -6.53 11.15
CA LEU A 5 -2.35 -6.75 12.56
C LEU A 5 -2.43 -5.46 13.37
N THR A 6 -2.16 -4.30 12.78
CA THR A 6 -2.29 -3.01 13.48
C THR A 6 -3.74 -2.80 13.94
N TYR A 7 -4.71 -3.15 13.10
CA TYR A 7 -6.14 -3.04 13.42
C TYR A 7 -6.68 -4.13 14.34
N THR A 8 -6.00 -5.27 14.46
CA THR A 8 -6.57 -6.49 15.09
C THR A 8 -5.77 -7.00 16.28
N ALA A 9 -4.45 -6.97 16.19
CA ALA A 9 -3.50 -7.49 17.17
C ALA A 9 -2.24 -6.59 17.23
N PRO A 10 -2.35 -5.31 17.65
CA PRO A 10 -1.25 -4.34 17.58
C PRO A 10 0.01 -4.76 18.35
N HIS A 11 -0.11 -5.54 19.44
CA HIS A 11 1.04 -6.05 20.18
C HIS A 11 2.03 -6.84 19.29
N ALA A 12 1.52 -7.62 18.33
CA ALA A 12 2.36 -8.37 17.39
C ALA A 12 3.07 -7.45 16.38
N VAL A 13 2.48 -6.29 16.07
CA VAL A 13 3.11 -5.26 15.23
C VAL A 13 4.25 -4.59 15.98
N ALA A 14 4.03 -4.23 17.25
CA ALA A 14 5.06 -3.62 18.09
C ALA A 14 6.34 -4.47 18.14
N ASP A 15 6.21 -5.80 18.29
CA ASP A 15 7.36 -6.70 18.29
C ASP A 15 8.09 -6.76 16.93
N ALA A 16 7.35 -6.79 15.83
CA ALA A 16 7.93 -6.76 14.48
C ALA A 16 8.66 -5.42 14.20
N LEU A 17 8.11 -4.31 14.69
CA LEU A 17 8.71 -2.98 14.56
C LEU A 17 9.95 -2.83 15.44
N ARG A 18 9.91 -3.31 16.70
CA ARG A 18 11.10 -3.38 17.57
C ARG A 18 12.21 -4.20 16.94
N TRP A 19 11.87 -5.32 16.29
CA TRP A 19 12.87 -6.11 15.57
C TRP A 19 13.50 -5.31 14.42
N ARG A 20 12.71 -4.59 13.60
CA ARG A 20 13.27 -3.70 12.57
C ARG A 20 14.20 -2.66 13.18
N ALA A 21 13.77 -1.97 14.24
CA ALA A 21 14.61 -0.99 14.92
C ALA A 21 15.88 -1.61 15.51
N SER A 22 15.84 -2.85 16.02
CA SER A 22 17.03 -3.55 16.54
C SER A 22 18.07 -3.87 15.46
N THR A 23 17.69 -3.80 14.17
CA THR A 23 18.58 -3.98 13.02
C THR A 23 18.98 -2.66 12.36
N LEU A 24 18.66 -1.51 12.96
CA LEU A 24 18.91 -0.19 12.38
C LEU A 24 20.41 0.05 12.10
N ASP A 25 21.30 -0.33 13.01
CA ASP A 25 22.74 -0.17 12.79
C ASP A 25 23.24 -0.97 11.57
N LEU A 26 22.72 -2.18 11.35
CA LEU A 26 23.02 -2.99 10.16
C LEU A 26 22.48 -2.34 8.87
N ALA A 27 21.33 -1.68 8.95
CA ALA A 27 20.78 -0.92 7.83
C ALA A 27 21.61 0.34 7.51
N LYS A 28 22.20 0.98 8.53
CA LYS A 28 23.13 2.11 8.38
C LYS A 28 24.47 1.67 7.79
N GLU A 29 25.04 0.56 8.28
CA GLU A 29 26.22 -0.06 7.68
C GLU A 29 26.00 -0.32 6.19
N ARG A 30 24.84 -0.86 5.83
CA ARG A 30 24.48 -1.14 4.45
C ARG A 30 24.24 0.11 3.59
N ALA A 31 23.70 1.19 4.16
CA ALA A 31 23.64 2.48 3.46
C ALA A 31 25.06 2.98 3.14
N ALA A 32 25.97 2.93 4.12
CA ALA A 32 27.36 3.31 3.92
C ALA A 32 28.09 2.43 2.88
N GLU A 33 27.85 1.11 2.86
CA GLU A 33 28.35 0.20 1.83
C GLU A 33 27.93 0.61 0.40
N LEU A 34 26.74 1.20 0.27
CA LEU A 34 26.17 1.67 -0.99
C LEU A 34 26.53 3.13 -1.30
N GLY A 35 27.32 3.79 -0.44
CA GLY A 35 27.69 5.20 -0.60
C GLY A 35 26.53 6.17 -0.34
N LEU A 36 25.56 5.76 0.48
CA LEU A 36 24.37 6.53 0.84
C LEU A 36 24.41 6.94 2.32
N GLU A 37 23.60 7.94 2.67
CA GLU A 37 23.41 8.35 4.06
C GLU A 37 22.18 7.66 4.66
N GLY A 38 22.01 7.79 5.98
CA GLY A 38 20.85 7.24 6.67
C GLY A 38 20.89 5.73 6.83
N ALA A 39 19.73 5.08 6.68
CA ALA A 39 19.56 3.64 6.84
C ALA A 39 18.85 3.00 5.64
N SER A 40 19.47 2.00 5.04
CA SER A 40 18.92 1.17 3.98
C SER A 40 18.60 -0.23 4.52
N PHE A 41 17.34 -0.48 4.87
CA PHE A 41 16.89 -1.82 5.26
C PHE A 41 16.98 -2.81 4.09
N PRO A 42 17.28 -4.09 4.38
CA PRO A 42 17.44 -5.10 3.34
C PRO A 42 16.11 -5.55 2.72
N TRP A 43 16.17 -5.88 1.44
CA TRP A 43 15.06 -6.47 0.69
C TRP A 43 14.71 -7.87 1.21
N ARG A 44 15.72 -8.71 1.42
CA ARG A 44 15.57 -10.04 2.04
C ARG A 44 16.55 -10.18 3.19
N THR A 45 16.06 -10.62 4.35
CA THR A 45 16.92 -10.82 5.51
C THR A 45 16.35 -11.81 6.51
N ILE A 46 17.24 -12.35 7.35
CA ILE A 46 16.92 -13.10 8.56
C ILE A 46 17.50 -12.40 9.80
N ARG A 47 18.73 -11.87 9.71
CA ARG A 47 19.47 -11.27 10.84
C ARG A 47 19.59 -9.73 10.76
N GLY A 48 19.25 -9.10 9.64
CA GLY A 48 19.36 -7.67 9.40
C GLY A 48 20.23 -7.28 8.20
N GLN A 49 21.13 -8.15 7.73
CA GLN A 49 21.92 -7.96 6.51
C GLN A 49 21.15 -8.31 5.24
N GLU A 50 21.56 -7.77 4.08
CA GLU A 50 21.02 -8.21 2.78
C GLU A 50 21.28 -9.68 2.53
N CYS A 51 20.32 -10.36 1.92
CA CYS A 51 20.46 -11.72 1.44
C CYS A 51 19.87 -11.91 0.02
N SER A 52 19.31 -10.87 -0.60
CA SER A 52 18.76 -10.93 -1.95
C SER A 52 19.88 -11.02 -2.99
N ALA A 53 19.88 -12.12 -3.74
CA ALA A 53 20.72 -12.27 -4.94
C ALA A 53 20.16 -11.54 -6.18
N TYR A 54 18.91 -11.08 -6.10
CA TYR A 54 18.27 -10.31 -7.17
C TYR A 54 18.55 -8.82 -6.94
N TRP A 55 19.56 -8.31 -7.64
CA TRP A 55 20.06 -6.94 -7.47
C TRP A 55 19.03 -5.83 -7.78
N PRO A 56 18.13 -5.93 -8.78
CA PRO A 56 17.15 -4.87 -9.04
C PRO A 56 16.17 -4.66 -7.90
N ALA A 57 16.01 -5.65 -7.02
CA ALA A 57 15.32 -5.45 -5.76
C ALA A 57 16.29 -5.09 -4.63
N GLY A 58 17.39 -5.83 -4.48
CA GLY A 58 18.35 -5.62 -3.40
C GLY A 58 18.99 -4.22 -3.38
N THR A 59 19.20 -3.57 -4.52
CA THR A 59 19.91 -2.29 -4.60
C THR A 59 19.13 -1.21 -5.35
N ALA A 60 17.85 -1.43 -5.62
CA ALA A 60 17.00 -0.42 -6.26
C ALA A 60 15.54 -0.41 -5.78
N ALA A 61 15.03 -1.47 -5.12
CA ALA A 61 13.71 -1.44 -4.49
C ALA A 61 13.73 -0.76 -3.12
N TRP A 62 14.08 0.53 -3.13
CA TRP A 62 14.24 1.35 -1.92
C TRP A 62 12.94 1.54 -1.14
N HIS A 63 11.78 1.34 -1.78
CA HIS A 63 10.45 1.57 -1.18
C HIS A 63 10.23 0.82 0.13
N ILE A 64 10.93 -0.30 0.37
CA ILE A 64 10.89 -1.03 1.65
C ILE A 64 11.18 -0.14 2.86
N ASN A 65 12.03 0.89 2.71
CA ASN A 65 12.35 1.83 3.78
C ASN A 65 11.15 2.70 4.14
N ALA A 66 10.40 3.16 3.14
CA ALA A 66 9.17 3.90 3.37
C ALA A 66 8.02 2.99 3.84
N ASP A 67 7.98 1.73 3.42
CA ASP A 67 7.03 0.74 3.92
C ASP A 67 7.20 0.52 5.44
N ILE A 68 8.46 0.46 5.90
CA ILE A 68 8.81 0.34 7.32
C ILE A 68 8.43 1.63 8.07
N ALA A 69 8.79 2.80 7.55
CA ALA A 69 8.43 4.08 8.15
C ALA A 69 6.91 4.26 8.29
N MET A 70 6.16 3.98 7.23
CA MET A 70 4.70 4.01 7.26
C MET A 70 4.12 2.99 8.25
N ALA A 71 4.78 1.84 8.46
CA ALA A 71 4.32 0.88 9.47
C ALA A 71 4.45 1.41 10.90
N PHE A 72 5.51 2.16 11.22
CA PHE A 72 5.63 2.88 12.49
C PHE A 72 4.55 3.94 12.65
N GLU A 73 4.35 4.76 11.62
CA GLU A 73 3.38 5.85 11.66
C GLU A 73 1.94 5.34 11.76
N ARG A 74 1.59 4.34 10.95
CA ARG A 74 0.28 3.67 11.04
C ARG A 74 0.07 3.04 12.40
N TYR A 75 1.09 2.41 13.00
CA TYR A 75 0.98 1.88 14.36
C TYR A 75 0.62 2.99 15.34
N ARG A 76 1.36 4.11 15.34
CA ARG A 76 1.11 5.27 16.20
C ARG A 76 -0.30 5.84 16.00
N ILE A 77 -0.72 6.09 14.77
CA ILE A 77 -2.06 6.63 14.44
C ILE A 77 -3.18 5.70 14.91
N VAL A 78 -3.08 4.41 14.56
CA VAL A 78 -4.15 3.44 14.80
C VAL A 78 -4.25 3.05 16.26
N THR A 79 -3.14 3.03 17.01
CA THR A 79 -3.15 2.63 18.42
C THR A 79 -3.22 3.80 19.39
N GLY A 80 -2.75 4.99 18.98
CA GLY A 80 -2.49 6.10 19.89
C GLY A 80 -1.25 5.89 20.76
N ASP A 81 -0.49 4.81 20.56
CA ASP A 81 0.71 4.50 21.33
C ASP A 81 1.91 5.30 20.79
N GLU A 82 2.28 6.36 21.51
CA GLU A 82 3.45 7.18 21.22
C GLU A 82 4.75 6.61 21.83
N GLU A 83 4.66 5.61 22.72
CA GLU A 83 5.81 5.08 23.42
C GLU A 83 6.71 4.28 22.47
N LEU A 84 6.14 3.53 21.51
CA LEU A 84 6.94 2.82 20.52
C LEU A 84 7.75 3.77 19.62
N GLU A 85 7.15 4.91 19.23
CA GLU A 85 7.83 5.96 18.47
C GLU A 85 9.01 6.50 19.27
N LYS A 86 8.79 6.84 20.55
CA LYS A 86 9.82 7.35 21.44
C LYS A 86 10.94 6.35 21.71
N GLN A 87 10.61 5.07 21.92
CA GLN A 87 11.57 4.03 22.26
C GLN A 87 12.49 3.68 21.09
N CYS A 88 11.94 3.59 19.88
CA CYS A 88 12.68 3.04 18.74
C CYS A 88 12.23 3.52 17.35
N GLY A 89 11.05 4.13 17.23
CA GLY A 89 10.53 4.60 15.94
C GLY A 89 11.22 5.87 15.43
N LEU A 90 11.52 6.84 16.30
CA LEU A 90 12.16 8.10 15.91
C LEU A 90 13.48 7.85 15.16
N GLY A 91 14.31 6.94 15.68
CA GLY A 91 15.56 6.51 15.06
C GLY A 91 15.38 6.02 13.62
N VAL A 92 14.38 5.15 13.42
CA VAL A 92 14.07 4.58 12.10
C VAL A 92 13.55 5.65 11.14
N LEU A 93 12.63 6.51 11.58
CA LEU A 93 12.06 7.57 10.75
C LEU A 93 13.12 8.57 10.27
N VAL A 94 13.98 9.04 11.17
CA VAL A 94 15.06 9.98 10.84
C VAL A 94 16.06 9.36 9.87
N GLU A 95 16.55 8.15 10.15
CA GLU A 95 17.59 7.55 9.31
C GLU A 95 17.05 7.13 7.93
N THR A 96 15.78 6.76 7.83
CA THR A 96 15.15 6.52 6.52
C THR A 96 14.83 7.83 5.79
N ALA A 97 14.57 8.95 6.48
CA ALA A 97 14.45 10.27 5.86
C ALA A 97 15.78 10.75 5.27
N ARG A 98 16.89 10.56 6.01
CA ARG A 98 18.26 10.81 5.52
C ARG A 98 18.60 9.98 4.28
N LEU A 99 18.19 8.70 4.26
CA LEU A 99 18.34 7.86 3.07
C LEU A 99 17.66 8.50 1.86
N TRP A 100 16.39 8.93 2.00
CA TRP A 100 15.64 9.53 0.89
C TRP A 100 16.33 10.78 0.35
N LEU A 101 16.82 11.68 1.21
CA LEU A 101 17.55 12.85 0.75
C LEU A 101 18.90 12.52 0.10
N SER A 102 19.56 11.43 0.52
CA SER A 102 20.80 10.99 -0.14
C SER A 102 20.57 10.37 -1.53
N LEU A 103 19.38 9.77 -1.74
CA LEU A 103 18.99 9.16 -3.01
C LEU A 103 18.42 10.18 -4.00
N GLY A 104 17.58 11.09 -3.51
CA GLY A 104 16.87 12.04 -4.33
C GLY A 104 17.64 13.31 -4.60
N HIS A 105 17.23 14.04 -5.63
CA HIS A 105 17.81 15.33 -5.97
C HIS A 105 16.74 16.27 -6.50
N HIS A 106 16.98 17.58 -6.35
CA HIS A 106 16.18 18.59 -7.02
C HIS A 106 16.74 18.88 -8.41
N ASP A 107 15.86 18.98 -9.40
CA ASP A 107 16.23 19.46 -10.73
C ASP A 107 16.39 21.00 -10.74
N ARG A 108 16.71 21.56 -11.91
CA ARG A 108 16.86 23.02 -12.09
C ARG A 108 15.55 23.80 -11.91
N HIS A 109 14.40 23.13 -11.87
CA HIS A 109 13.07 23.70 -11.68
C HIS A 109 12.60 23.58 -10.22
N GLY A 110 13.43 22.96 -9.36
CA GLY A 110 13.10 22.73 -7.95
C GLY A 110 12.15 21.56 -7.73
N VAL A 111 11.97 20.67 -8.71
CA VAL A 111 11.20 19.43 -8.57
C VAL A 111 12.12 18.35 -8.01
N TRP A 112 11.66 17.60 -7.02
CA TRP A 112 12.43 16.52 -6.40
C TRP A 112 12.17 15.20 -7.11
N HIS A 113 13.25 14.50 -7.47
CA HIS A 113 13.23 13.28 -8.25
C HIS A 113 13.92 12.12 -7.52
N LEU A 114 13.41 10.91 -7.75
CA LEU A 114 14.08 9.66 -7.39
C LEU A 114 14.37 8.86 -8.66
N ASP A 115 15.65 8.70 -8.98
CA ASP A 115 16.11 8.00 -10.16
C ASP A 115 16.74 6.64 -9.80
N GLY A 116 16.69 5.69 -10.73
CA GLY A 116 17.32 4.38 -10.57
C GLY A 116 16.62 3.49 -9.54
N VAL A 117 15.30 3.65 -9.38
CA VAL A 117 14.49 2.90 -8.41
C VAL A 117 13.73 1.76 -9.07
N THR A 118 13.36 0.74 -8.31
CA THR A 118 12.43 -0.32 -8.71
C THR A 118 11.22 -0.24 -7.79
N GLY A 119 10.03 -0.08 -8.36
CA GLY A 119 8.79 -0.08 -7.59
C GLY A 119 8.34 -1.49 -7.20
N PRO A 120 7.16 -1.63 -6.58
CA PRO A 120 6.53 -2.93 -6.37
C PRO A 120 6.41 -3.80 -7.63
N ASP A 121 6.26 -3.19 -8.80
CA ASP A 121 6.32 -3.90 -10.08
C ASP A 121 7.76 -4.23 -10.48
N GLU A 122 8.21 -5.44 -10.14
CA GLU A 122 9.55 -5.92 -10.51
C GLU A 122 9.73 -6.20 -12.02
N TYR A 123 8.71 -6.01 -12.87
CA TYR A 123 8.86 -5.98 -14.33
C TYR A 123 9.17 -4.58 -14.87
N THR A 124 9.21 -3.57 -14.01
CA THR A 124 9.58 -2.19 -14.34
C THR A 124 10.68 -1.75 -13.37
N ALA A 125 11.95 -2.00 -13.73
CA ALA A 125 13.09 -1.86 -12.83
C ALA A 125 14.08 -0.77 -13.27
N ILE A 126 14.76 -0.15 -12.29
CA ILE A 126 15.78 0.90 -12.50
C ILE A 126 15.21 2.07 -13.31
N VAL A 127 14.04 2.52 -12.89
CA VAL A 127 13.28 3.59 -13.52
C VAL A 127 13.42 4.90 -12.78
N ARG A 128 12.92 5.96 -13.39
CA ARG A 128 12.83 7.29 -12.80
C ARG A 128 11.42 7.53 -12.27
N ASP A 129 11.32 8.17 -11.12
CA ASP A 129 10.08 8.67 -10.52
C ASP A 129 8.94 7.65 -10.50
N ASN A 130 9.22 6.45 -9.96
CA ASN A 130 8.14 5.51 -9.68
C ASN A 130 7.14 6.14 -8.69
N VAL A 131 5.87 6.25 -9.07
CA VAL A 131 4.84 6.98 -8.30
C VAL A 131 4.67 6.43 -6.89
N PHE A 132 4.67 5.10 -6.74
CA PHE A 132 4.59 4.49 -5.42
C PHE A 132 5.76 4.92 -4.54
N THR A 133 6.98 4.80 -5.07
CA THR A 133 8.21 5.14 -4.33
C THR A 133 8.28 6.62 -3.99
N ASN A 134 7.98 7.52 -4.92
CA ASN A 134 8.02 8.97 -4.68
C ASN A 134 7.02 9.40 -3.61
N LEU A 135 5.77 8.94 -3.68
CA LEU A 135 4.76 9.27 -2.67
C LEU A 135 5.12 8.71 -1.30
N MET A 136 5.61 7.47 -1.25
CA MET A 136 5.99 6.81 0.00
C MET A 136 7.23 7.45 0.64
N ALA A 137 8.21 7.88 -0.17
CA ALA A 137 9.36 8.64 0.30
C ALA A 137 8.94 10.02 0.84
N ALA A 138 8.11 10.76 0.11
CA ALA A 138 7.56 12.04 0.56
C ALA A 138 6.75 11.90 1.85
N HIS A 139 5.97 10.83 2.00
CA HIS A 139 5.27 10.51 3.24
C HIS A 139 6.24 10.27 4.41
N ASN A 140 7.32 9.52 4.19
CA ASN A 140 8.34 9.29 5.21
C ASN A 140 9.02 10.60 5.65
N LEU A 141 9.43 11.43 4.68
CA LEU A 141 10.08 12.72 4.94
C LEU A 141 9.21 13.63 5.83
N ARG A 142 7.90 13.74 5.53
CA ARG A 142 6.95 14.49 6.38
C ARG A 142 6.80 13.86 7.77
N THR A 143 6.62 12.55 7.80
CA THR A 143 6.46 11.79 9.05
C THR A 143 7.67 11.95 9.98
N ALA A 144 8.87 11.88 9.45
CA ALA A 144 10.11 12.07 10.20
C ALA A 144 10.22 13.49 10.74
N ALA A 145 9.92 14.51 9.93
CA ALA A 145 9.93 15.91 10.36
C ALA A 145 8.90 16.15 11.48
N ASP A 146 7.73 15.53 11.41
CA ASP A 146 6.70 15.64 12.44
C ASP A 146 7.07 14.84 13.71
N ALA A 147 7.74 13.70 13.58
CA ALA A 147 8.26 12.95 14.71
C ALA A 147 9.35 13.74 15.46
N CYS A 148 10.25 14.43 14.75
CA CYS A 148 11.22 15.32 15.37
C CYS A 148 10.55 16.48 16.13
N ASN A 149 9.46 17.03 15.61
CA ASN A 149 8.68 18.05 16.32
C ASN A 149 8.00 17.51 17.58
N ARG A 150 7.57 16.24 17.58
CA ARG A 150 7.02 15.57 18.78
C ARG A 150 8.09 15.26 19.82
N HIS A 151 9.32 14.98 19.40
CA HIS A 151 10.44 14.55 20.26
C HIS A 151 11.70 15.43 20.09
N PRO A 152 11.64 16.75 20.36
CA PRO A 152 12.71 17.69 20.00
C PRO A 152 14.05 17.39 20.67
N GLU A 153 14.07 17.06 21.97
CA GLU A 153 15.32 16.74 22.70
C GLU A 153 16.01 15.48 22.16
N ALA A 154 15.22 14.46 21.80
CA ALA A 154 15.75 13.22 21.23
C ALA A 154 16.25 13.43 19.79
N ALA A 155 15.55 14.24 19.00
CA ALA A 155 15.99 14.62 17.66
C ALA A 155 17.30 15.42 17.70
N GLU A 156 17.43 16.39 18.62
CA GLU A 156 18.66 17.14 18.82
C GLU A 156 19.82 16.24 19.25
N ALA A 157 19.58 15.28 20.15
CA ALA A 157 20.58 14.28 20.55
C ALA A 157 21.05 13.39 19.38
N MET A 158 20.22 13.21 18.35
CA MET A 158 20.57 12.54 17.09
C MET A 158 21.23 13.46 16.06
N GLY A 159 21.48 14.72 16.42
CA GLY A 159 22.06 15.73 15.54
C GLY A 159 21.10 16.26 14.47
N VAL A 160 19.80 16.04 14.61
CA VAL A 160 18.81 16.57 13.66
C VAL A 160 18.67 18.06 13.85
N THR A 161 18.81 18.83 12.76
CA THR A 161 18.68 20.29 12.78
C THR A 161 17.34 20.75 12.22
N THR A 162 16.94 21.98 12.55
CA THR A 162 15.75 22.59 11.94
C THR A 162 15.88 22.68 10.41
N GLU A 163 17.07 23.01 9.90
CA GLU A 163 17.34 23.06 8.45
C GLU A 163 17.18 21.70 7.79
N GLU A 164 17.64 20.62 8.43
CA GLU A 164 17.46 19.26 7.95
C GLU A 164 15.96 18.90 7.86
N THR A 165 15.18 19.15 8.92
CA THR A 165 13.72 18.88 8.88
C THR A 165 12.96 19.76 7.89
N ALA A 166 13.44 20.97 7.62
CA ALA A 166 12.87 21.84 6.58
C ALA A 166 13.15 21.28 5.19
N SER A 167 14.39 20.84 4.93
CA SER A 167 14.77 20.22 3.66
C SER A 167 13.96 18.94 3.35
N TRP A 168 13.60 18.17 4.39
CA TRP A 168 12.72 17.00 4.24
C TRP A 168 11.32 17.39 3.76
N ARG A 169 10.74 18.45 4.33
CA ARG A 169 9.42 18.95 3.92
C ARG A 169 9.47 19.53 2.50
N ASP A 170 10.51 20.30 2.19
CA ASP A 170 10.71 20.88 0.85
C ASP A 170 10.77 19.79 -0.23
N ALA A 171 11.57 18.75 -0.02
CA ALA A 171 11.66 17.61 -0.94
C ALA A 171 10.33 16.85 -1.06
N ALA A 172 9.64 16.64 0.06
CA ALA A 172 8.34 15.96 0.06
C ALA A 172 7.26 16.72 -0.72
N ASP A 173 7.25 18.06 -0.63
CA ASP A 173 6.30 18.93 -1.31
C ASP A 173 6.65 19.13 -2.79
N ALA A 174 7.93 18.96 -3.15
CA ALA A 174 8.42 19.05 -4.52
C ALA A 174 8.46 17.71 -5.28
N ALA A 175 8.07 16.59 -4.66
CA ALA A 175 8.20 15.26 -5.26
C ALA A 175 7.47 15.13 -6.61
N ASN A 176 8.18 14.67 -7.65
CA ASN A 176 7.61 14.47 -8.98
C ASN A 176 6.61 13.31 -8.99
N ILE A 177 5.40 13.54 -9.48
CA ILE A 177 4.36 12.52 -9.68
C ILE A 177 3.98 12.51 -11.16
N PRO A 178 4.57 11.63 -12.00
CA PRO A 178 4.38 11.70 -13.44
C PRO A 178 2.93 11.45 -13.85
N TYR A 179 2.45 12.29 -14.78
CA TYR A 179 1.09 12.27 -15.31
C TYR A 179 1.11 12.40 -16.83
N ASP A 180 0.39 11.52 -17.51
CA ASP A 180 0.18 11.59 -18.96
C ASP A 180 -1.15 12.30 -19.23
N ALA A 181 -1.09 13.56 -19.61
CA ALA A 181 -2.29 14.36 -19.90
C ALA A 181 -3.05 13.90 -21.16
N GLY A 182 -2.37 13.24 -22.10
CA GLY A 182 -2.99 12.73 -23.32
C GLY A 182 -3.88 11.52 -23.06
N LEU A 183 -3.42 10.61 -22.19
CA LEU A 183 -4.17 9.43 -21.76
C LEU A 183 -5.05 9.71 -20.53
N GLY A 184 -4.75 10.76 -19.77
CA GLY A 184 -5.42 11.12 -18.52
C GLY A 184 -5.09 10.20 -17.35
N VAL A 185 -3.94 9.51 -17.38
CA VAL A 185 -3.51 8.54 -16.36
C VAL A 185 -2.18 8.95 -15.73
N HIS A 186 -1.96 8.55 -14.48
CA HIS A 186 -0.60 8.62 -13.93
C HIS A 186 0.28 7.56 -14.61
N GLN A 187 1.51 7.94 -14.91
CA GLN A 187 2.50 6.98 -15.38
C GLN A 187 3.05 6.26 -14.14
N GLN A 188 3.19 4.93 -14.16
CA GLN A 188 3.69 4.18 -13.00
C GLN A 188 5.10 4.62 -12.60
N CYS A 189 5.90 4.95 -13.62
CA CYS A 189 7.16 5.66 -13.52
C CYS A 189 7.26 6.61 -14.72
N ASP A 190 8.22 7.53 -14.70
CA ASP A 190 8.45 8.43 -15.83
C ASP A 190 8.68 7.65 -17.13
N GLY A 191 7.95 8.03 -18.18
CA GLY A 191 7.99 7.41 -19.50
C GLY A 191 7.21 6.10 -19.66
N PHE A 192 6.58 5.53 -18.61
CA PHE A 192 5.94 4.21 -18.69
C PHE A 192 4.91 4.09 -19.82
N THR A 193 4.07 5.11 -20.01
CA THR A 193 3.00 5.11 -21.03
C THR A 193 3.53 5.20 -22.47
N THR A 194 4.83 5.45 -22.64
CA THR A 194 5.51 5.51 -23.94
C THR A 194 6.21 4.21 -24.31
N LEU A 195 6.30 3.25 -23.37
CA LEU A 195 6.87 1.93 -23.61
C LEU A 195 6.02 1.12 -24.60
N ALA A 196 6.64 0.11 -25.21
CA ALA A 196 5.92 -0.77 -26.13
C ALA A 196 4.84 -1.56 -25.39
N GLU A 197 3.64 -1.64 -25.96
CA GLU A 197 2.58 -2.52 -25.44
C GLU A 197 3.02 -3.99 -25.50
N TRP A 198 2.76 -4.73 -24.43
CA TRP A 198 3.02 -6.17 -24.41
C TRP A 198 1.96 -6.93 -25.21
N ASP A 199 2.40 -7.85 -26.07
CA ASP A 199 1.49 -8.70 -26.85
C ASP A 199 1.01 -9.88 -25.99
N PHE A 200 -0.12 -9.69 -25.29
CA PHE A 200 -0.73 -10.71 -24.45
C PHE A 200 -1.40 -11.85 -25.23
N GLU A 201 -1.59 -11.73 -26.55
CA GLU A 201 -2.18 -12.81 -27.38
C GLU A 201 -1.13 -13.84 -27.78
N LYS A 202 0.13 -13.39 -28.01
CA LYS A 202 1.23 -14.30 -28.34
C LYS A 202 1.95 -14.87 -27.12
N ASN A 203 2.01 -14.11 -26.03
CA ASN A 203 2.78 -14.49 -24.84
C ASN A 203 1.83 -14.87 -23.69
N THR A 204 1.20 -16.05 -23.81
CA THR A 204 0.11 -16.50 -22.92
C THR A 204 0.55 -17.52 -21.86
N THR A 205 1.85 -17.78 -21.71
CA THR A 205 2.36 -18.76 -20.73
C THR A 205 2.83 -18.03 -19.47
N TYR A 206 2.16 -18.29 -18.35
CA TYR A 206 2.37 -17.60 -17.07
C TYR A 206 2.89 -18.56 -16.00
N PRO A 207 3.66 -18.06 -15.00
CA PRO A 207 4.07 -16.65 -14.82
C PRO A 207 5.18 -16.25 -15.79
N LEU A 208 5.13 -15.02 -16.31
CA LEU A 208 6.05 -14.51 -17.32
C LEU A 208 7.50 -14.58 -16.85
N LEU A 209 7.79 -14.37 -15.56
CA LEU A 209 9.17 -14.46 -15.03
C LEU A 209 9.83 -15.84 -15.24
N LEU A 210 9.05 -16.90 -15.48
CA LEU A 210 9.56 -18.25 -15.78
C LEU A 210 9.65 -18.56 -17.27
N HIS A 211 9.03 -17.74 -18.11
CA HIS A 211 8.87 -18.01 -19.55
C HIS A 211 9.44 -16.91 -20.45
N GLU A 212 9.75 -15.75 -19.87
CA GLU A 212 10.18 -14.56 -20.59
C GLU A 212 11.45 -13.96 -19.99
N ALA A 213 12.34 -13.49 -20.86
CA ALA A 213 13.56 -12.83 -20.44
C ALA A 213 13.26 -11.39 -20.00
N TYR A 214 13.86 -10.94 -18.90
CA TYR A 214 13.68 -9.57 -18.37
C TYR A 214 13.99 -8.46 -19.38
N VAL A 215 14.89 -8.69 -20.34
CA VAL A 215 15.18 -7.75 -21.44
C VAL A 215 13.95 -7.47 -22.33
N ARG A 216 12.96 -8.36 -22.33
CA ARG A 216 11.67 -8.16 -23.00
C ARG A 216 10.63 -7.51 -22.07
N LEU A 217 10.68 -7.80 -20.78
CA LEU A 217 9.70 -7.31 -19.80
C LEU A 217 9.95 -5.83 -19.44
N TYR A 218 11.19 -5.47 -19.09
CA TYR A 218 11.55 -4.13 -18.62
C TYR A 218 11.18 -2.96 -19.56
N PRO A 219 11.32 -3.07 -20.90
CA PRO A 219 10.95 -1.98 -21.81
C PRO A 219 9.51 -2.05 -22.32
N ALA A 220 8.64 -2.85 -21.68
CA ALA A 220 7.27 -3.09 -22.14
C ALA A 220 6.22 -2.74 -21.07
N GLN A 221 5.00 -2.44 -21.51
CA GLN A 221 3.87 -2.19 -20.64
C GLN A 221 3.24 -3.51 -20.15
N VAL A 222 3.97 -4.21 -19.28
CA VAL A 222 3.51 -5.42 -18.62
C VAL A 222 3.89 -5.37 -17.14
N ILE A 223 2.93 -5.68 -16.28
CA ILE A 223 3.03 -5.35 -14.85
C ILE A 223 2.89 -6.63 -14.05
N LYS A 224 3.92 -6.96 -13.26
CA LYS A 224 3.96 -8.15 -12.43
C LYS A 224 2.85 -8.14 -11.38
N GLN A 225 2.70 -7.01 -10.68
CA GLN A 225 1.80 -6.83 -9.55
C GLN A 225 1.43 -5.36 -9.35
N ALA A 226 0.42 -5.08 -8.52
CA ALA A 226 -0.01 -3.73 -8.22
C ALA A 226 1.12 -2.81 -7.70
N ASP A 227 1.33 -1.70 -8.41
CA ASP A 227 2.33 -0.66 -8.12
C ASP A 227 1.66 0.72 -8.03
N LEU A 228 1.31 1.37 -9.15
CA LEU A 228 0.49 2.59 -9.12
C LEU A 228 -0.86 2.34 -8.42
N VAL A 229 -1.46 1.17 -8.66
CA VAL A 229 -2.71 0.75 -8.00
C VAL A 229 -2.51 0.60 -6.49
N LEU A 230 -1.33 0.20 -6.03
CA LEU A 230 -0.98 0.17 -4.61
C LEU A 230 -0.78 1.58 -4.05
N ALA A 231 -0.17 2.49 -4.83
CA ALA A 231 -0.01 3.89 -4.46
C ALA A 231 -1.37 4.56 -4.21
N MET A 232 -2.34 4.32 -5.10
CA MET A 232 -3.72 4.82 -4.93
C MET A 232 -4.41 4.27 -3.68
N GLN A 233 -4.07 3.05 -3.24
CA GLN A 233 -4.62 2.50 -2.01
C GLN A 233 -3.97 3.13 -0.78
N TRP A 234 -2.64 3.27 -0.76
CA TRP A 234 -1.88 3.66 0.43
C TRP A 234 -1.77 5.17 0.62
N GLN A 235 -1.86 5.93 -0.47
CA GLN A 235 -1.82 7.39 -0.51
C GLN A 235 -3.06 7.89 -1.26
N SER A 236 -4.22 7.43 -0.81
CA SER A 236 -5.52 7.63 -1.47
C SER A 236 -5.88 9.10 -1.64
N HIS A 237 -5.51 9.96 -0.69
CA HIS A 237 -5.73 11.42 -0.75
C HIS A 237 -4.97 12.11 -1.90
N ALA A 238 -3.94 11.49 -2.46
CA ALA A 238 -3.15 12.06 -3.56
C ALA A 238 -3.84 11.95 -4.93
N PHE A 239 -4.98 11.25 -5.02
CA PHE A 239 -5.65 10.97 -6.30
C PHE A 239 -7.14 11.29 -6.25
N THR A 240 -7.61 11.97 -7.29
CA THR A 240 -9.04 12.21 -7.53
C THR A 240 -9.79 10.92 -7.90
N PRO A 241 -11.13 10.85 -7.69
CA PRO A 241 -11.93 9.72 -8.14
C PRO A 241 -11.78 9.41 -9.64
N GLU A 242 -11.67 10.43 -10.48
CA GLU A 242 -11.50 10.29 -11.92
C GLU A 242 -10.13 9.71 -12.30
N GLN A 243 -9.06 10.18 -11.64
CA GLN A 243 -7.72 9.59 -11.80
C GLN A 243 -7.71 8.14 -11.36
N LYS A 244 -8.33 7.82 -10.21
CA LYS A 244 -8.43 6.43 -9.72
C LYS A 244 -9.15 5.52 -10.70
N ALA A 245 -10.31 5.95 -11.23
CA ALA A 245 -11.06 5.17 -12.21
C ALA A 245 -10.25 4.92 -13.50
N ARG A 246 -9.61 5.95 -14.04
CA ARG A 246 -8.79 5.84 -15.26
C ARG A 246 -7.54 4.99 -15.06
N ASN A 247 -6.86 5.15 -13.93
CA ASN A 247 -5.71 4.33 -13.59
C ASN A 247 -6.14 2.87 -13.42
N VAL A 248 -7.22 2.57 -12.69
CA VAL A 248 -7.72 1.19 -12.60
C VAL A 248 -8.01 0.62 -14.00
N ASP A 249 -8.71 1.35 -14.87
CA ASP A 249 -9.00 0.86 -16.23
C ASP A 249 -7.74 0.62 -17.07
N TYR A 250 -6.74 1.49 -16.97
CA TYR A 250 -5.49 1.37 -17.72
C TYR A 250 -4.63 0.20 -17.23
N TYR A 251 -4.43 0.10 -15.92
CA TYR A 251 -3.47 -0.82 -15.32
C TYR A 251 -4.00 -2.24 -15.19
N GLU A 252 -5.31 -2.43 -15.03
CA GLU A 252 -5.95 -3.74 -15.04
C GLU A 252 -5.68 -4.53 -16.34
N ARG A 253 -5.58 -3.83 -17.48
CA ARG A 253 -5.32 -4.43 -18.80
C ARG A 253 -3.89 -4.90 -19.02
N ARG A 254 -2.98 -4.54 -18.12
CA ARG A 254 -1.53 -4.79 -18.23
C ARG A 254 -0.98 -5.64 -17.10
N MET A 255 -1.79 -5.93 -16.09
CA MET A 255 -1.36 -6.58 -14.87
C MET A 255 -1.53 -8.09 -14.93
N VAL A 256 -0.41 -8.80 -14.91
CA VAL A 256 -0.40 -10.27 -14.99
C VAL A 256 -0.55 -10.93 -13.63
N ARG A 257 -0.40 -10.25 -12.49
CA ARG A 257 -0.55 -10.87 -11.16
C ARG A 257 0.33 -12.10 -10.94
N ASP A 258 1.58 -12.04 -11.38
CA ASP A 258 2.58 -13.11 -11.15
C ASP A 258 3.09 -13.12 -9.70
N SER A 259 2.56 -12.22 -8.88
CA SER A 259 2.73 -12.19 -7.44
C SER A 259 1.40 -12.34 -6.73
N SER A 260 1.39 -13.16 -5.68
CA SER A 260 0.24 -13.32 -4.78
C SER A 260 -0.20 -12.04 -4.07
N LEU A 261 0.63 -10.99 -4.07
CA LEU A 261 0.29 -9.69 -3.46
C LEU A 261 -0.63 -8.82 -4.31
N SER A 262 -0.86 -9.15 -5.58
CA SER A 262 -1.56 -8.24 -6.50
C SER A 262 -3.08 -8.21 -6.28
N ALA A 263 -3.70 -9.39 -6.19
CA ALA A 263 -5.15 -9.53 -6.21
C ALA A 263 -5.85 -8.76 -5.07
N CYS A 264 -5.27 -8.72 -3.87
CA CYS A 264 -5.89 -8.02 -2.75
C CYS A 264 -5.97 -6.50 -2.98
N THR A 265 -4.92 -5.89 -3.53
CA THR A 265 -4.88 -4.47 -3.88
C THR A 265 -5.86 -4.15 -5.00
N GLN A 266 -5.94 -5.01 -6.01
CA GLN A 266 -6.91 -4.86 -7.10
C GLN A 266 -8.34 -5.02 -6.60
N ALA A 267 -8.61 -5.93 -5.66
CA ALA A 267 -9.92 -6.03 -5.00
C ALA A 267 -10.30 -4.71 -4.31
N VAL A 268 -9.36 -4.11 -3.58
CA VAL A 268 -9.59 -2.83 -2.89
C VAL A 268 -9.89 -1.72 -3.88
N MET A 269 -9.06 -1.54 -4.91
CA MET A 269 -9.22 -0.44 -5.85
C MET A 269 -10.42 -0.63 -6.78
N CYS A 270 -10.70 -1.85 -7.24
CA CYS A 270 -11.91 -2.15 -8.00
C CYS A 270 -13.17 -1.86 -7.18
N ALA A 271 -13.18 -2.21 -5.88
CA ALA A 271 -14.31 -1.88 -5.01
C ALA A 271 -14.48 -0.37 -4.86
N GLU A 272 -13.37 0.37 -4.65
CA GLU A 272 -13.40 1.83 -4.53
C GLU A 272 -13.93 2.52 -5.79
N VAL A 273 -13.52 2.08 -6.98
CA VAL A 273 -14.00 2.68 -8.24
C VAL A 273 -15.35 2.12 -8.73
N GLY A 274 -16.00 1.25 -7.95
CA GLY A 274 -17.38 0.79 -8.19
C GLY A 274 -17.52 -0.54 -8.93
N HIS A 275 -16.43 -1.22 -9.28
CA HIS A 275 -16.44 -2.56 -9.88
C HIS A 275 -16.53 -3.66 -8.81
N LEU A 276 -17.60 -3.64 -8.00
CA LEU A 276 -17.77 -4.53 -6.84
C LEU A 276 -17.75 -6.02 -7.19
N GLU A 277 -18.31 -6.41 -8.33
CA GLU A 277 -18.33 -7.81 -8.76
C GLU A 277 -16.93 -8.32 -9.15
N LEU A 278 -16.15 -7.49 -9.85
CA LEU A 278 -14.75 -7.81 -10.17
C LEU A 278 -13.89 -7.83 -8.90
N ALA A 279 -14.10 -6.87 -7.99
CA ALA A 279 -13.45 -6.85 -6.69
C ALA A 279 -13.71 -8.13 -5.88
N HIS A 280 -14.90 -8.72 -6.01
CA HIS A 280 -15.24 -9.99 -5.36
C HIS A 280 -14.49 -11.18 -5.97
N ASP A 281 -14.30 -11.22 -7.28
CA ASP A 281 -13.48 -12.26 -7.89
C ASP A 281 -12.01 -12.15 -7.45
N TYR A 282 -11.48 -10.93 -7.32
CA TYR A 282 -10.14 -10.73 -6.74
C TYR A 282 -10.04 -11.05 -5.25
N ALA A 283 -11.05 -10.72 -4.45
CA ALA A 283 -11.10 -11.12 -3.04
C ALA A 283 -11.13 -12.65 -2.89
N TYR A 284 -11.83 -13.34 -3.79
CA TYR A 284 -11.85 -14.80 -3.86
C TYR A 284 -10.47 -15.37 -4.22
N GLU A 285 -9.79 -14.80 -5.23
CA GLU A 285 -8.42 -15.18 -5.61
C GLU A 285 -7.46 -15.04 -4.42
N ALA A 286 -7.44 -13.87 -3.77
CA ALA A 286 -6.58 -13.61 -2.61
C ALA A 286 -6.87 -14.54 -1.43
N GLY A 287 -8.15 -14.85 -1.18
CA GLY A 287 -8.59 -15.69 -0.06
C GLY A 287 -8.40 -17.19 -0.27
N LEU A 288 -8.34 -17.65 -1.52
CA LEU A 288 -8.28 -19.08 -1.85
C LEU A 288 -7.02 -19.50 -2.61
N ILE A 289 -6.05 -18.59 -2.77
CA ILE A 289 -4.79 -18.85 -3.46
C ILE A 289 -4.16 -20.18 -3.05
N ASP A 290 -4.05 -20.43 -1.74
CA ASP A 290 -3.44 -21.66 -1.21
C ASP A 290 -4.41 -22.83 -1.15
N LEU A 291 -5.66 -22.60 -0.73
CA LEU A 291 -6.66 -23.65 -0.58
C LEU A 291 -7.05 -24.30 -1.92
N ARG A 292 -6.85 -23.58 -3.03
CA ARG A 292 -7.13 -24.04 -4.39
C ARG A 292 -5.89 -24.14 -5.27
N ASP A 293 -4.70 -23.92 -4.71
CA ASP A 293 -3.42 -23.93 -5.42
C ASP A 293 -3.48 -23.11 -6.72
N LEU A 294 -4.00 -21.88 -6.63
CA LEU A 294 -4.30 -21.04 -7.80
C LEU A 294 -3.05 -20.60 -8.56
N HIS A 295 -1.90 -20.59 -7.88
CA HIS A 295 -0.60 -20.27 -8.45
C HIS A 295 0.24 -21.54 -8.74
N HIS A 296 -0.30 -22.74 -8.50
CA HIS A 296 0.35 -24.03 -8.74
C HIS A 296 1.70 -24.23 -8.03
N ASN A 297 1.86 -23.58 -6.89
CA ASN A 297 3.10 -23.53 -6.13
C ASN A 297 2.87 -23.56 -4.60
N THR A 298 1.65 -23.85 -4.11
CA THR A 298 1.38 -23.94 -2.66
C THR A 298 2.21 -25.03 -1.98
N ARG A 299 2.66 -26.04 -2.74
CA ARG A 299 3.60 -27.06 -2.25
C ARG A 299 4.93 -26.47 -1.76
N ASP A 300 5.31 -25.28 -2.25
CA ASP A 300 6.56 -24.60 -1.91
C ASP A 300 6.42 -23.76 -0.62
N GLY A 301 5.18 -23.54 -0.15
CA GLY A 301 4.86 -22.80 1.06
C GLY A 301 3.55 -22.01 0.95
N LEU A 302 3.02 -21.58 2.09
CA LEU A 302 1.82 -20.72 2.13
C LEU A 302 2.16 -19.27 1.78
N HIS A 303 1.26 -18.61 1.05
CA HIS A 303 1.40 -17.21 0.67
C HIS A 303 0.92 -16.28 1.79
N MET A 304 1.69 -16.19 2.88
CA MET A 304 1.32 -15.44 4.10
C MET A 304 0.88 -14.00 3.81
N ALA A 305 1.55 -13.30 2.88
CA ALA A 305 1.17 -11.95 2.48
C ALA A 305 -0.23 -11.89 1.85
N SER A 306 -0.60 -12.87 1.01
CA SER A 306 -1.93 -12.97 0.41
C SER A 306 -3.01 -13.34 1.44
N LEU A 307 -2.68 -14.17 2.44
CA LEU A 307 -3.61 -14.48 3.52
C LEU A 307 -4.03 -13.22 4.30
N ALA A 308 -3.08 -12.32 4.60
CA ALA A 308 -3.44 -10.99 5.12
C ALA A 308 -4.17 -10.15 4.06
N GLY A 309 -3.79 -10.27 2.79
CA GLY A 309 -4.47 -9.64 1.66
C GLY A 309 -5.97 -9.97 1.60
N ALA A 310 -6.41 -11.17 1.97
CA ALA A 310 -7.82 -11.52 2.03
C ALA A 310 -8.61 -10.64 3.01
N TRP A 311 -8.05 -10.36 4.19
CA TRP A 311 -8.66 -9.40 5.12
C TRP A 311 -8.68 -8.00 4.54
N THR A 312 -7.58 -7.58 3.90
CA THR A 312 -7.48 -6.25 3.26
C THR A 312 -8.52 -6.08 2.15
N ALA A 313 -8.78 -7.11 1.34
CA ALA A 313 -9.80 -7.07 0.30
C ALA A 313 -11.21 -6.89 0.90
N LEU A 314 -11.52 -7.60 1.99
CA LEU A 314 -12.83 -7.50 2.65
C LEU A 314 -13.01 -6.15 3.38
N VAL A 315 -12.04 -5.75 4.18
CA VAL A 315 -12.16 -4.56 5.06
C VAL A 315 -11.76 -3.28 4.35
N GLY A 316 -10.63 -3.29 3.63
CA GLY A 316 -10.17 -2.17 2.81
C GLY A 316 -10.97 -1.98 1.52
N GLY A 317 -11.44 -3.07 0.91
CA GLY A 317 -12.27 -3.02 -0.30
C GLY A 317 -13.73 -2.76 0.05
N PHE A 318 -14.44 -3.79 0.51
CA PHE A 318 -15.89 -3.70 0.76
C PHE A 318 -16.26 -2.90 2.00
N GLY A 319 -15.41 -2.86 3.02
CA GLY A 319 -15.57 -1.96 4.16
C GLY A 319 -15.15 -0.51 3.87
N GLY A 320 -14.43 -0.28 2.76
CA GLY A 320 -13.93 1.04 2.37
C GLY A 320 -12.97 1.67 3.37
N LEU A 321 -12.20 0.86 4.13
CA LEU A 321 -11.27 1.36 5.15
C LEU A 321 -10.09 2.14 4.55
N ARG A 322 -9.90 3.40 4.97
CA ARG A 322 -8.70 4.21 4.71
C ARG A 322 -8.22 4.89 6.00
N ASP A 323 -6.93 5.19 6.06
CA ASP A 323 -6.24 5.79 7.22
C ASP A 323 -5.14 6.79 6.84
N ASP A 324 -4.93 7.06 5.56
CA ASP A 324 -3.76 7.76 5.02
C ASP A 324 -3.71 9.26 5.37
N GLU A 325 -4.83 9.85 5.80
CA GLU A 325 -4.90 11.23 6.34
C GLU A 325 -4.86 11.28 7.87
N GLY A 326 -4.54 10.17 8.56
CA GLY A 326 -4.55 10.09 10.02
C GLY A 326 -5.96 10.06 10.65
N ILE A 327 -6.99 9.91 9.81
CA ILE A 327 -8.40 9.82 10.20
C ILE A 327 -8.96 8.48 9.73
N LEU A 328 -9.72 7.80 10.59
CA LEU A 328 -10.42 6.58 10.23
C LEU A 328 -11.55 6.90 9.24
N SER A 329 -11.41 6.44 8.01
CA SER A 329 -12.42 6.60 6.96
C SER A 329 -13.00 5.24 6.55
N LEU A 330 -14.32 5.20 6.37
CA LEU A 330 -15.07 4.02 5.97
C LEU A 330 -16.11 4.40 4.91
N ASP A 331 -16.13 3.69 3.80
CA ASP A 331 -17.11 3.88 2.73
C ASP A 331 -17.64 2.52 2.21
N PRO A 332 -18.45 1.82 3.03
CA PRO A 332 -18.80 0.44 2.77
C PRO A 332 -19.69 0.26 1.53
N ALA A 333 -19.36 -0.74 0.71
CA ALA A 333 -20.15 -1.14 -0.45
C ALA A 333 -19.98 -2.65 -0.70
N LEU A 334 -21.08 -3.38 -0.91
CA LEU A 334 -21.08 -4.84 -1.01
C LEU A 334 -21.43 -5.31 -2.44
N PRO A 335 -20.74 -6.35 -2.96
CA PRO A 335 -21.17 -7.04 -4.17
C PRO A 335 -22.44 -7.86 -3.92
N ASP A 336 -23.17 -8.23 -4.98
CA ASP A 336 -24.46 -8.94 -4.88
C ASP A 336 -24.33 -10.28 -4.12
N GLY A 337 -23.17 -10.90 -4.20
CA GLY A 337 -22.88 -12.18 -3.56
C GLY A 337 -22.65 -12.11 -2.04
N ILE A 338 -22.53 -10.91 -1.45
CA ILE A 338 -22.30 -10.71 -0.02
C ILE A 338 -23.47 -9.91 0.56
N SER A 339 -24.45 -10.62 1.13
CA SER A 339 -25.64 -9.98 1.72
C SER A 339 -25.33 -9.14 2.96
N ARG A 340 -24.24 -9.46 3.66
CA ARG A 340 -23.81 -8.77 4.87
C ARG A 340 -22.31 -8.99 5.11
N LEU A 341 -21.62 -7.92 5.50
CA LEU A 341 -20.25 -7.98 6.00
C LEU A 341 -20.20 -7.35 7.40
N ARG A 342 -19.64 -8.08 8.37
CA ARG A 342 -19.42 -7.58 9.72
C ARG A 342 -17.97 -7.81 10.12
N PHE A 343 -17.28 -6.74 10.50
CA PHE A 343 -15.90 -6.80 10.96
C PHE A 343 -15.67 -5.91 12.18
N ARG A 344 -14.53 -6.11 12.84
CA ARG A 344 -14.10 -5.30 13.98
C ARG A 344 -12.67 -4.84 13.74
N LEU A 345 -12.40 -3.59 14.12
CA LEU A 345 -11.06 -3.03 14.16
C LEU A 345 -10.85 -2.27 15.48
N ARG A 346 -9.59 -2.05 15.81
CA ARG A 346 -9.15 -1.13 16.86
C ARG A 346 -8.81 0.21 16.23
N TRP A 347 -9.19 1.28 16.90
CA TRP A 347 -8.76 2.63 16.55
C TRP A 347 -8.63 3.45 17.83
N ARG A 348 -7.40 3.84 18.15
CA ARG A 348 -7.00 4.40 19.44
C ARG A 348 -7.50 3.49 20.58
N ASP A 349 -8.18 4.07 21.55
CA ASP A 349 -8.72 3.37 22.71
C ASP A 349 -10.01 2.59 22.43
N PHE A 350 -10.53 2.64 21.19
CA PHE A 350 -11.84 2.08 20.86
C PHE A 350 -11.76 0.79 20.05
N ARG A 351 -12.71 -0.11 20.32
CA ARG A 351 -13.06 -1.21 19.41
C ARG A 351 -14.30 -0.82 18.62
N LEU A 352 -14.13 -0.60 17.31
CA LEU A 352 -15.21 -0.32 16.39
C LEU A 352 -15.68 -1.62 15.73
N THR A 353 -16.97 -1.91 15.84
CA THR A 353 -17.63 -2.94 15.02
C THR A 353 -18.41 -2.25 13.90
N VAL A 354 -18.16 -2.69 12.67
CA VAL A 354 -18.86 -2.23 11.47
C VAL A 354 -19.72 -3.39 10.97
N ASP A 355 -21.00 -3.12 10.73
CA ASP A 355 -21.98 -4.11 10.31
C ASP A 355 -22.80 -3.54 9.15
N VAL A 356 -22.48 -3.98 7.94
CA VAL A 356 -23.05 -3.45 6.70
C VAL A 356 -23.86 -4.51 5.97
N ASN A 357 -25.00 -4.10 5.42
CA ASN A 357 -25.76 -4.79 4.40
C ASN A 357 -26.00 -3.84 3.20
N HIS A 358 -26.82 -4.19 2.23
CA HIS A 358 -27.04 -3.34 1.04
C HIS A 358 -27.86 -2.06 1.30
N SER A 359 -28.53 -1.95 2.45
CA SER A 359 -29.37 -0.81 2.82
C SER A 359 -28.68 0.12 3.82
N ASP A 360 -28.05 -0.45 4.85
CA ASP A 360 -27.53 0.31 5.99
C ASP A 360 -26.20 -0.25 6.50
N VAL A 361 -25.40 0.64 7.09
CA VAL A 361 -24.25 0.33 7.92
C VAL A 361 -24.52 0.75 9.36
N THR A 362 -24.24 -0.14 10.31
CA THR A 362 -24.31 0.14 11.74
C THR A 362 -22.92 0.12 12.35
N TYR A 363 -22.58 1.20 13.03
CA TYR A 363 -21.36 1.37 13.80
C TYR A 363 -21.64 1.16 15.29
N THR A 364 -20.88 0.29 15.92
CA THR A 364 -20.90 0.10 17.38
C THR A 364 -19.51 0.32 17.95
N VAL A 365 -19.35 1.39 18.72
CA VAL A 365 -18.10 1.70 19.43
C VAL A 365 -18.14 1.04 20.81
N ARG A 366 -17.05 0.43 21.22
CA ARG A 366 -16.86 -0.17 22.54
C ARG A 366 -15.58 0.34 23.16
N ASP A 367 -15.49 0.17 24.48
CA ASP A 367 -14.44 0.69 25.36
C ASP A 367 -14.54 2.22 25.55
N GLY A 368 -14.06 2.75 26.68
CA GLY A 368 -14.23 4.17 27.03
C GLY A 368 -15.70 4.57 27.27
N PRO A 369 -16.30 4.25 28.43
CA PRO A 369 -17.67 4.65 28.77
C PRO A 369 -17.89 6.16 28.61
N GLY A 370 -18.95 6.57 27.90
CA GLY A 370 -19.23 7.98 27.56
C GLY A 370 -18.27 8.60 26.53
N GLY A 371 -17.37 7.79 25.94
CA GLY A 371 -16.43 8.20 24.92
C GLY A 371 -17.08 8.45 23.55
N GLN A 372 -16.43 9.31 22.77
CA GLN A 372 -16.82 9.62 21.40
C GLN A 372 -15.67 9.33 20.43
N LEU A 373 -16.02 8.82 19.25
CA LEU A 373 -15.10 8.57 18.16
C LEU A 373 -15.61 9.27 16.90
N THR A 374 -14.83 10.21 16.39
CA THR A 374 -15.08 10.84 15.09
C THR A 374 -14.44 10.02 13.98
N ILE A 375 -15.23 9.64 12.99
CA ILE A 375 -14.78 8.97 11.76
C ILE A 375 -15.22 9.76 10.53
N ARG A 376 -14.68 9.41 9.36
CA ARG A 376 -15.23 9.82 8.07
C ARG A 376 -16.06 8.67 7.49
N HIS A 377 -17.34 8.93 7.20
CA HIS A 377 -18.23 7.98 6.51
C HIS A 377 -18.55 8.51 5.12
N ALA A 378 -18.08 7.83 4.08
CA ALA A 378 -18.32 8.20 2.68
C ALA A 378 -18.03 9.69 2.36
N GLY A 379 -16.98 10.24 2.97
CA GLY A 379 -16.57 11.64 2.83
C GLY A 379 -17.04 12.58 3.95
N ASP A 380 -18.08 12.23 4.70
CA ASP A 380 -18.67 13.11 5.72
C ASP A 380 -18.18 12.77 7.13
N GLU A 381 -18.00 13.79 7.97
CA GLU A 381 -17.64 13.61 9.36
C GLU A 381 -18.83 13.05 10.17
N VAL A 382 -18.56 12.00 10.94
CA VAL A 382 -19.56 11.30 11.76
C VAL A 382 -18.98 11.04 13.15
N THR A 383 -19.60 11.63 14.17
CA THR A 383 -19.34 11.28 15.56
C THR A 383 -20.17 10.05 15.97
N LEU A 384 -19.48 9.08 16.56
CA LEU A 384 -20.01 7.86 17.14
C LEU A 384 -19.88 7.91 18.68
N SER A 385 -20.86 7.38 19.41
CA SER A 385 -20.83 7.29 20.88
C SER A 385 -20.73 5.82 21.33
N THR A 386 -20.15 5.60 22.51
CA THR A 386 -20.15 4.28 23.18
C THR A 386 -21.47 3.95 23.87
N ASP A 387 -22.37 4.93 24.00
CA ASP A 387 -23.68 4.74 24.67
C ASP A 387 -24.71 4.04 23.77
N ALA A 388 -24.62 4.25 22.45
CA ALA A 388 -25.57 3.68 21.50
C ALA A 388 -24.94 3.49 20.10
N PRO A 389 -25.33 2.43 19.36
CA PRO A 389 -24.90 2.27 17.98
C PRO A 389 -25.49 3.36 17.08
N LYS A 390 -24.79 3.67 15.99
CA LYS A 390 -25.24 4.62 14.96
C LYS A 390 -25.44 3.89 13.64
N THR A 391 -26.62 4.03 13.04
CA THR A 391 -26.95 3.44 11.73
C THR A 391 -27.07 4.53 10.68
N ILE A 392 -26.48 4.29 9.51
CA ILE A 392 -26.44 5.21 8.37
C ILE A 392 -26.79 4.42 7.10
N ALA A 393 -27.57 5.00 6.20
CA ALA A 393 -27.90 4.37 4.92
C ALA A 393 -26.63 4.24 4.05
N VAL A 394 -26.49 3.10 3.38
CA VAL A 394 -25.39 2.85 2.43
C VAL A 394 -25.60 3.67 1.17
N ARG A 395 -24.54 4.33 0.70
CA ARG A 395 -24.54 5.04 -0.58
C ARG A 395 -24.28 4.05 -1.71
N GLY A 396 -25.14 4.06 -2.73
CA GLY A 396 -24.93 3.26 -3.93
C GLY A 396 -23.66 3.72 -4.66
N ARG A 397 -22.75 2.79 -4.96
CA ARG A 397 -21.53 3.08 -5.70
C ARG A 397 -21.74 2.76 -7.18
N LYS A 398 -21.58 3.77 -8.04
CA LYS A 398 -21.66 3.61 -9.50
C LYS A 398 -20.27 3.84 -10.09
N PRO A 399 -19.76 2.90 -10.92
CA PRO A 399 -18.47 3.09 -11.56
C PRO A 399 -18.51 4.23 -12.59
N LEU A 400 -17.41 4.97 -12.69
CA LEU A 400 -17.26 6.07 -13.66
C LEU A 400 -16.97 5.56 -15.09
N LEU A 401 -16.35 4.39 -15.20
CA LEU A 401 -16.00 3.75 -16.46
C LEU A 401 -16.64 2.35 -16.55
N SER A 402 -16.58 1.72 -17.73
CA SER A 402 -16.94 0.32 -17.89
C SER A 402 -15.99 -0.59 -17.11
N THR A 403 -16.47 -1.78 -16.71
CA THR A 403 -15.61 -2.78 -16.06
C THR A 403 -14.37 -3.06 -16.91
N PRO A 404 -13.16 -2.95 -16.33
CA PRO A 404 -11.93 -3.16 -17.07
C PRO A 404 -11.71 -4.63 -17.40
N GLN A 405 -10.96 -4.88 -18.46
CA GLN A 405 -10.56 -6.20 -18.90
C GLN A 405 -9.15 -6.51 -18.41
N GLN A 406 -8.90 -7.78 -18.09
CA GLN A 406 -7.58 -8.28 -17.74
C GLN A 406 -6.87 -8.81 -18.98
N PRO A 407 -5.53 -8.99 -18.94
CA PRO A 407 -4.84 -9.73 -19.98
C PRO A 407 -5.47 -11.10 -20.25
N PRO A 408 -5.54 -11.55 -21.52
CA PRO A 408 -5.99 -12.90 -21.87
C PRO A 408 -5.36 -13.99 -21.00
N GLY A 409 -6.21 -14.83 -20.40
CA GLY A 409 -5.78 -15.92 -19.51
C GLY A 409 -5.41 -15.48 -18.09
N ARG A 410 -5.53 -14.19 -17.79
CA ARG A 410 -5.33 -13.58 -16.47
C ARG A 410 -6.61 -12.92 -15.96
N GLU A 411 -7.77 -13.33 -16.42
CA GLU A 411 -9.03 -12.99 -15.76
C GLU A 411 -9.06 -13.66 -14.36
N PRO A 412 -9.50 -12.96 -13.29
CA PRO A 412 -9.64 -13.61 -12.00
C PRO A 412 -10.68 -14.73 -12.09
N LEU A 413 -10.47 -15.81 -11.33
CA LEU A 413 -11.39 -16.93 -11.34
C LEU A 413 -12.77 -16.49 -10.87
N HIS A 414 -13.74 -16.52 -11.79
CA HIS A 414 -15.09 -16.13 -11.47
C HIS A 414 -15.71 -17.08 -10.44
N ARG A 415 -15.99 -16.59 -9.24
CA ARG A 415 -16.45 -17.40 -8.09
C ARG A 415 -17.69 -18.25 -8.38
N ARG A 416 -18.59 -17.78 -9.28
CA ARG A 416 -19.81 -18.53 -9.67
C ARG A 416 -19.53 -19.74 -10.58
N ALA A 417 -18.39 -19.78 -11.28
CA ALA A 417 -18.05 -20.90 -12.16
C ALA A 417 -17.79 -22.20 -11.37
N LEU A 418 -17.40 -22.09 -10.10
CA LEU A 418 -17.06 -23.22 -9.23
C LEU A 418 -18.24 -23.73 -8.40
N ALA A 419 -19.29 -22.93 -8.21
CA ALA A 419 -20.51 -23.36 -7.52
C ALA A 419 -21.31 -24.44 -8.30
N ARG A 420 -21.06 -24.57 -9.62
CA ARG A 420 -21.73 -25.54 -10.50
C ARG A 420 -21.03 -26.90 -10.61
N LYS A 421 -19.85 -27.08 -10.00
CA LYS A 421 -19.17 -28.38 -9.90
C LYS A 421 -19.34 -28.94 -8.49
N LYS A 422 -20.56 -29.37 -8.17
CA LYS A 422 -20.86 -30.22 -7.00
C LYS A 422 -21.56 -31.48 -7.48
#